data_AF-A0A7J9ZU33-F1
#
_entry.id   AF-A0A7J9ZU33-F1
#
_cell.length_a   1.000
_cell.length_b   1.000
_cell.length_c   1.000
_cell.angle_alpha   90.00
_cell.angle_beta   90.00
_cell.angle_gamma   90.00
#
_symmetry.space_group_name_H-M   'P 1'
#
loop_
_entity.id
_entity.type
_entity.pdbx_description
1 polymer ?
#
loop_
_entity_poly.entity_id
_entity_poly.type
_entity_poly.pdbx_seq_one_letter_code
_entity_poly.pdbx_strand_id
1 'polypeptide(L)'
;MRPFKAFAGIGFLALATPALSLVPTESAATRPPAAHRAATAPHIGTVPRATGTVPHAASTTPHATGTAQHAASTTLHADVTGDGRADLVMQSGYSARVRTGADRGGSLYVVPGAPVQELPGGPAALLSQDAPGVPGTSEDGDTWGAALAAGDFDGDGRDDVAVGNPYEDLGRTADAGTVTVLYGTPRAPYLEPRGQAAITQDTAGVPGTAEAGDRFGAALAAGDFDGDGHDDLAIGAYAEALGREPQAGTTTVLRGSPGGLTTTQALGLHQDVPGVAGTVERYDRFGMALAAGDVTGDGRDDLAVGAPTDAVARLDAWGLVHLFPGSENGPATSGDTAVPSDGAGTQGAFGYALTIGRFAGGPYGDVVAAAAQRRGAPAYSGAVVRLAGGSGGLTGRVSRIDQETTGVPGGSETDDVFGDTLAAGDVDGDGRDDLLVGALGENLTGERSGAGTGAAWLLYGAAARPLGGPVLGITENTLDAEPRGGEYFGADVALLDVDGDGSPEPVILADGEHVEGDATGAAFALDPRRTGDTVSTGTSHRLTRNGLGAVSAYGPGFPIAGGASTGLYTEPAATIPQRAPDAPRGKAPRLPHPQH
;
A
#
# COMPACT_ATOMS: atom_id res chain seq x y z
N MET A 1 13.39 57.49 25.55
CA MET A 1 14.60 56.78 25.08
C MET A 1 15.79 57.08 26.00
N ARG A 2 16.05 56.18 26.95
CA ARG A 2 17.32 55.88 27.63
C ARG A 2 17.12 54.62 28.51
N PRO A 3 18.19 53.88 28.85
CA PRO A 3 18.24 52.41 29.01
C PRO A 3 18.30 51.97 30.48
N PHE A 4 18.30 50.65 30.77
CA PHE A 4 18.96 50.16 31.99
C PHE A 4 19.60 48.78 31.83
N LYS A 5 20.85 48.72 32.32
CA LYS A 5 21.74 47.56 32.48
C LYS A 5 21.55 46.93 33.87
N ALA A 6 21.72 45.60 33.89
CA ALA A 6 22.45 44.74 34.83
C ALA A 6 22.49 45.01 36.34
N PHE A 7 22.29 43.94 37.12
CA PHE A 7 23.02 43.66 38.36
C PHE A 7 23.42 42.17 38.43
N ALA A 8 24.59 41.92 39.02
CA ALA A 8 25.26 40.63 39.19
C ALA A 8 25.36 40.25 40.68
N GLY A 9 25.58 38.95 40.97
CA GLY A 9 25.95 38.41 42.29
C GLY A 9 25.61 36.91 42.40
N ILE A 10 26.48 35.98 41.98
CA ILE A 10 27.50 35.22 42.75
C ILE A 10 26.92 34.19 43.74
N GLY A 11 27.29 32.91 43.52
CA GLY A 11 27.22 31.83 44.52
C GLY A 11 27.61 30.45 43.95
N PHE A 12 28.87 30.05 44.11
CA PHE A 12 29.39 28.69 43.91
C PHE A 12 29.13 27.82 45.17
N LEU A 13 28.92 26.50 45.04
CA LEU A 13 29.82 25.43 45.54
C LEU A 13 29.13 24.04 45.77
N ALA A 14 29.77 22.99 45.21
CA ALA A 14 29.95 21.59 45.66
C ALA A 14 28.82 20.52 45.73
N LEU A 15 29.03 19.49 44.90
CA LEU A 15 29.29 18.07 45.22
C LEU A 15 28.42 17.36 46.29
N ALA A 16 27.73 16.28 45.88
CA ALA A 16 28.08 14.89 46.22
C ALA A 16 26.90 13.93 45.97
N THR A 17 27.09 12.97 45.06
CA THR A 17 26.35 11.71 45.02
C THR A 17 27.11 10.64 45.81
N PRO A 18 26.45 9.86 46.68
CA PRO A 18 26.93 8.55 47.05
C PRO A 18 26.10 7.44 46.39
N ALA A 19 26.80 6.36 46.08
CA ALA A 19 26.32 5.14 45.47
C ALA A 19 25.77 4.13 46.50
N LEU A 20 25.09 3.13 45.93
CA LEU A 20 25.13 1.70 46.27
C LEU A 20 24.23 1.13 47.39
N SER A 21 23.43 0.15 46.93
CA SER A 21 23.22 -1.21 47.48
C SER A 21 22.39 -1.39 48.76
N LEU A 22 21.35 -2.23 48.67
CA LEU A 22 21.31 -3.58 49.28
C LEU A 22 19.91 -4.21 49.17
N VAL A 23 19.87 -5.44 48.66
CA VAL A 23 18.84 -6.48 48.93
C VAL A 23 19.31 -7.24 50.18
N PRO A 24 18.43 -7.65 51.13
CA PRO A 24 18.11 -9.09 51.23
C PRO A 24 16.70 -9.48 51.79
N THR A 25 16.13 -10.51 51.14
CA THR A 25 15.47 -11.76 51.63
C THR A 25 14.39 -11.85 52.75
N GLU A 26 13.30 -12.54 52.37
CA GLU A 26 12.57 -13.69 52.98
C GLU A 26 11.73 -13.60 54.29
N SER A 27 10.50 -14.15 54.22
CA SER A 27 9.94 -15.28 55.04
C SER A 27 8.40 -15.38 54.80
N ALA A 28 7.83 -16.41 54.14
CA ALA A 28 7.25 -17.69 54.65
C ALA A 28 6.21 -17.52 55.80
N ALA A 29 5.06 -18.19 55.93
CA ALA A 29 4.40 -19.39 55.34
C ALA A 29 2.86 -19.26 55.59
N THR A 30 1.96 -19.99 54.93
CA THR A 30 1.36 -21.26 55.42
C THR A 30 0.63 -22.05 54.32
N ARG A 31 0.69 -23.40 54.39
CA ARG A 31 0.01 -24.44 53.57
C ARG A 31 -0.53 -25.54 54.54
N PRO A 32 -1.17 -26.66 54.12
CA PRO A 32 -2.42 -26.96 53.39
C PRO A 32 -3.31 -27.97 54.19
N PRO A 33 -4.25 -28.76 53.59
CA PRO A 33 -3.94 -30.14 53.08
C PRO A 33 -4.63 -30.49 51.73
N ALA A 34 -4.02 -31.22 50.77
CA ALA A 34 -3.87 -32.69 50.62
C ALA A 34 -5.21 -33.44 50.42
N ALA A 35 -5.40 -34.47 49.59
CA ALA A 35 -4.68 -35.18 48.53
C ALA A 35 -5.65 -36.28 48.01
N HIS A 36 -5.48 -36.83 46.80
CA HIS A 36 -5.67 -38.28 46.60
C HIS A 36 -4.79 -38.80 45.43
N ARG A 37 -4.09 -39.90 45.74
CA ARG A 37 -3.06 -40.68 45.02
C ARG A 37 -3.66 -41.53 43.87
N ALA A 38 -2.96 -41.74 42.75
CA ALA A 38 -1.99 -42.84 42.40
C ALA A 38 -2.54 -44.26 42.65
N ALA A 39 -2.35 -45.32 41.85
CA ALA A 39 -1.39 -45.73 40.81
C ALA A 39 -2.11 -46.78 39.88
N THR A 40 -1.60 -47.27 38.75
CA THR A 40 -0.56 -48.32 38.58
C THR A 40 -0.43 -48.68 37.08
N ALA A 41 0.78 -48.95 36.58
CA ALA A 41 1.03 -49.74 35.36
C ALA A 41 1.22 -51.23 35.74
N PRO A 42 1.02 -52.21 34.82
CA PRO A 42 2.21 -52.82 34.19
C PRO A 42 2.03 -53.48 32.78
N HIS A 43 3.20 -53.69 32.15
CA HIS A 43 3.66 -54.77 31.23
C HIS A 43 3.15 -54.96 29.78
N ILE A 44 4.09 -54.67 28.85
CA ILE A 44 4.69 -55.50 27.78
C ILE A 44 3.79 -56.45 26.96
N GLY A 45 3.67 -56.16 25.66
CA GLY A 45 3.36 -57.08 24.58
C GLY A 45 4.19 -56.74 23.33
N THR A 46 4.78 -57.75 22.72
CA THR A 46 5.78 -57.75 21.64
C THR A 46 5.17 -57.59 20.23
N VAL A 47 6.01 -57.82 19.20
CA VAL A 47 5.77 -58.08 17.75
C VAL A 47 5.99 -56.86 16.80
N PRO A 48 6.42 -57.03 15.53
CA PRO A 48 7.81 -57.25 15.06
C PRO A 48 8.31 -56.22 14.00
N ARG A 49 9.60 -56.31 13.66
CA ARG A 49 10.31 -55.54 12.60
C ARG A 49 10.43 -56.37 11.31
N ALA A 50 10.15 -55.73 10.16
CA ALA A 50 10.54 -56.02 8.75
C ALA A 50 9.36 -55.60 7.85
N THR A 51 9.48 -54.94 6.70
CA THR A 51 10.54 -54.66 5.72
C THR A 51 10.03 -53.54 4.81
N GLY A 52 10.93 -52.88 4.09
CA GLY A 52 10.67 -51.61 3.40
C GLY A 52 9.61 -51.64 2.30
N THR A 53 9.09 -50.45 2.05
CA THR A 53 8.95 -49.75 0.76
C THR A 53 8.30 -48.42 1.11
N VAL A 54 8.86 -47.30 0.64
CA VAL A 54 8.24 -45.98 0.78
C VAL A 54 7.37 -45.79 -0.45
N PRO A 55 6.03 -45.77 -0.36
CA PRO A 55 5.22 -45.22 -1.43
C PRO A 55 5.13 -43.71 -1.19
N HIS A 56 5.55 -42.94 -2.19
CA HIS A 56 5.17 -41.54 -2.31
C HIS A 56 3.65 -41.43 -2.12
N ALA A 57 3.23 -40.83 -1.01
CA ALA A 57 1.87 -40.38 -0.86
C ALA A 57 1.67 -39.22 -1.83
N ALA A 58 0.86 -39.46 -2.84
CA ALA A 58 0.34 -38.44 -3.73
C ALA A 58 -0.35 -37.37 -2.87
N SER A 59 0.27 -36.19 -2.79
CA SER A 59 -0.40 -34.97 -2.35
C SER A 59 -1.35 -34.57 -3.46
N THR A 60 -2.64 -34.89 -3.29
CA THR A 60 -3.72 -34.31 -4.09
C THR A 60 -3.96 -32.89 -3.61
N THR A 61 -3.15 -31.96 -4.11
CA THR A 61 -3.49 -30.53 -4.10
C THR A 61 -4.15 -30.22 -5.45
N PRO A 62 -5.34 -29.59 -5.47
CA PRO A 62 -5.87 -29.05 -6.71
C PRO A 62 -4.92 -27.95 -7.18
N HIS A 63 -4.42 -28.06 -8.42
CA HIS A 63 -3.79 -26.96 -9.12
C HIS A 63 -4.82 -25.85 -9.32
N ALA A 64 -4.79 -24.82 -8.47
CA ALA A 64 -5.39 -23.54 -8.79
C ALA A 64 -4.43 -22.81 -9.76
N THR A 65 -4.92 -22.53 -10.96
CA THR A 65 -4.24 -21.76 -12.02
C THR A 65 -4.74 -20.30 -11.96
N GLY A 66 -4.60 -19.67 -10.79
CA GLY A 66 -4.99 -18.28 -10.57
C GLY A 66 -3.76 -17.38 -10.51
N THR A 67 -3.68 -16.43 -11.44
CA THR A 67 -2.74 -15.30 -11.43
C THR A 67 -3.01 -14.43 -10.20
N ALA A 68 -2.04 -14.27 -9.31
CA ALA A 68 -2.13 -13.35 -8.18
C ALA A 68 -2.25 -11.90 -8.68
N GLN A 69 -3.31 -11.22 -8.25
CA GLN A 69 -3.61 -9.81 -8.51
C GLN A 69 -3.12 -9.00 -7.29
N HIS A 70 -2.36 -7.94 -7.53
CA HIS A 70 -1.92 -7.00 -6.50
C HIS A 70 -2.32 -5.62 -7.00
N ALA A 71 -3.28 -4.99 -6.32
CA ALA A 71 -3.76 -3.66 -6.67
C ALA A 71 -3.04 -2.62 -5.80
N ALA A 72 -2.62 -1.52 -6.43
CA ALA A 72 -2.43 -0.25 -5.74
C ALA A 72 -3.79 0.19 -5.14
N SER A 73 -3.82 1.22 -4.29
CA SER A 73 -5.10 1.72 -3.78
C SER A 73 -6.07 2.00 -4.94
N THR A 74 -7.29 1.51 -4.80
CA THR A 74 -8.34 1.58 -5.84
C THR A 74 -9.41 2.58 -5.48
N THR A 75 -9.11 3.42 -4.49
CA THR A 75 -9.95 4.48 -3.96
C THR A 75 -9.07 5.73 -3.81
N LEU A 76 -9.48 6.85 -4.40
CA LEU A 76 -8.65 8.06 -4.45
C LEU A 76 -9.29 9.29 -3.82
N HIS A 77 -8.42 10.18 -3.35
CA HIS A 77 -8.70 11.60 -3.08
C HIS A 77 -8.65 12.37 -4.40
N ALA A 78 -9.81 12.85 -4.86
CA ALA A 78 -9.88 13.65 -6.07
C ALA A 78 -11.09 14.61 -6.04
N ASP A 79 -10.91 15.94 -6.15
CA ASP A 79 -11.98 16.89 -6.45
C ASP A 79 -12.15 16.99 -7.98
N VAL A 80 -12.71 15.94 -8.59
CA VAL A 80 -12.88 15.85 -10.05
C VAL A 80 -14.00 16.78 -10.53
N THR A 81 -14.94 17.14 -9.65
CA THR A 81 -16.02 18.07 -9.97
C THR A 81 -15.59 19.54 -9.86
N GLY A 82 -14.58 19.85 -9.06
CA GLY A 82 -14.09 21.20 -8.77
C GLY A 82 -15.00 21.97 -7.82
N ASP A 83 -15.68 21.28 -6.91
CA ASP A 83 -16.62 21.88 -5.97
C ASP A 83 -16.04 22.10 -4.56
N GLY A 84 -14.77 21.74 -4.37
CA GLY A 84 -14.03 21.84 -3.12
C GLY A 84 -14.28 20.70 -2.14
N ARG A 85 -14.91 19.61 -2.59
CA ARG A 85 -15.07 18.36 -1.83
C ARG A 85 -14.35 17.25 -2.55
N ALA A 86 -13.72 16.35 -1.81
CA ALA A 86 -13.20 15.13 -2.39
C ALA A 86 -14.36 14.27 -2.92
N ASP A 87 -14.26 13.86 -4.17
CA ASP A 87 -15.13 12.89 -4.82
C ASP A 87 -14.52 11.50 -4.66
N LEU A 88 -15.38 10.51 -4.39
CA LEU A 88 -14.96 9.12 -4.27
C LEU A 88 -14.90 8.49 -5.66
N VAL A 89 -13.68 8.27 -6.15
CA VAL A 89 -13.40 7.50 -7.37
C VAL A 89 -12.95 6.10 -6.97
N MET A 90 -13.69 5.07 -7.36
CA MET A 90 -13.45 3.70 -6.92
C MET A 90 -13.66 2.65 -8.01
N GLN A 91 -12.85 1.60 -8.01
CA GLN A 91 -13.05 0.46 -8.90
C GLN A 91 -14.32 -0.33 -8.53
N SER A 92 -15.17 -0.64 -9.51
CA SER A 92 -16.31 -1.56 -9.30
C SER A 92 -15.90 -3.04 -9.43
N GLY A 93 -14.73 -3.27 -10.01
CA GLY A 93 -13.94 -4.49 -9.91
C GLY A 93 -14.24 -5.63 -10.89
N TYR A 94 -13.15 -6.23 -11.37
CA TYR A 94 -13.09 -7.63 -11.78
C TYR A 94 -12.92 -8.49 -10.51
N SER A 95 -14.00 -9.09 -10.00
CA SER A 95 -13.88 -10.14 -8.99
C SER A 95 -13.85 -11.50 -9.67
N ALA A 96 -12.76 -12.25 -9.50
CA ALA A 96 -12.70 -13.66 -9.93
C ALA A 96 -13.84 -14.52 -9.33
N ARG A 97 -14.46 -14.04 -8.24
CA ARG A 97 -15.56 -14.69 -7.51
C ARG A 97 -16.95 -14.32 -8.04
N VAL A 98 -17.12 -13.16 -8.68
CA VAL A 98 -18.41 -12.66 -9.19
C VAL A 98 -18.30 -12.34 -10.68
N ARG A 99 -18.25 -13.39 -11.51
CA ARG A 99 -18.32 -13.25 -12.98
C ARG A 99 -19.75 -12.96 -13.42
N THR A 100 -20.14 -11.68 -13.41
CA THR A 100 -21.26 -11.24 -14.24
C THR A 100 -20.67 -10.77 -15.56
N GLY A 101 -21.14 -11.29 -16.70
CA GLY A 101 -20.53 -11.04 -18.02
C GLY A 101 -20.66 -9.60 -18.55
N ALA A 102 -20.82 -8.63 -17.64
CA ALA A 102 -21.04 -7.22 -17.88
C ALA A 102 -19.87 -6.34 -17.39
N ASP A 103 -18.90 -6.88 -16.64
CA ASP A 103 -17.61 -6.22 -16.36
C ASP A 103 -16.45 -7.11 -16.84
N ARG A 104 -16.22 -7.10 -18.15
CA ARG A 104 -15.24 -8.00 -18.78
C ARG A 104 -13.82 -7.60 -18.39
N GLY A 105 -13.58 -6.30 -18.31
CA GLY A 105 -12.24 -5.73 -18.17
C GLY A 105 -12.05 -4.66 -17.08
N GLY A 106 -13.04 -4.39 -16.22
CA GLY A 106 -12.96 -3.38 -15.16
C GLY A 106 -13.75 -2.09 -15.46
N SER A 107 -14.22 -1.43 -14.40
CA SER A 107 -14.99 -0.18 -14.44
C SER A 107 -14.75 0.67 -13.19
N LEU A 108 -15.06 1.98 -13.27
CA LEU A 108 -14.90 2.98 -12.22
C LEU A 108 -16.22 3.64 -11.86
N TYR A 109 -16.51 3.70 -10.57
CA TYR A 109 -17.49 4.63 -10.01
C TYR A 109 -16.85 5.98 -9.76
N VAL A 110 -17.61 7.04 -10.04
CA VAL A 110 -17.33 8.40 -9.58
C VAL A 110 -18.52 8.87 -8.76
N VAL A 111 -18.28 9.17 -7.50
CA VAL A 111 -19.31 9.48 -6.51
C VAL A 111 -19.05 10.87 -5.93
N PRO A 112 -19.87 11.88 -6.29
CA PRO A 112 -19.62 13.24 -5.83
C PRO A 112 -19.63 13.39 -4.31
N GLY A 113 -18.70 14.19 -3.79
CA GLY A 113 -18.57 14.51 -2.37
C GLY A 113 -19.81 15.19 -1.78
N ALA A 114 -20.07 14.94 -0.51
CA ALA A 114 -21.14 15.56 0.28
C ALA A 114 -20.88 15.34 1.78
N PRO A 115 -21.59 16.06 2.67
CA PRO A 115 -21.67 15.66 4.07
C PRO A 115 -21.91 14.16 4.19
N VAL A 116 -21.15 13.47 5.05
CA VAL A 116 -21.10 11.99 5.08
C VAL A 116 -22.48 11.34 5.04
N GLN A 117 -23.45 11.87 5.78
CA GLN A 117 -24.79 11.28 5.85
C GLN A 117 -25.66 11.54 4.60
N GLU A 118 -25.26 12.49 3.76
CA GLU A 118 -25.92 12.87 2.51
C GLU A 118 -25.22 12.31 1.26
N LEU A 119 -24.15 11.53 1.41
CA LEU A 119 -23.53 10.85 0.27
C LEU A 119 -24.55 9.96 -0.47
N PRO A 120 -24.51 9.92 -1.82
CA PRO A 120 -23.67 10.73 -2.71
C PRO A 120 -24.20 12.17 -2.87
N GLY A 121 -23.32 13.17 -3.05
CA GLY A 121 -23.68 14.58 -3.22
C GLY A 121 -24.34 14.94 -4.56
N GLY A 122 -24.39 13.98 -5.48
CA GLY A 122 -25.00 14.09 -6.79
C GLY A 122 -25.22 12.70 -7.39
N PRO A 123 -25.72 12.61 -8.64
CA PRO A 123 -25.84 11.32 -9.30
C PRO A 123 -24.45 10.73 -9.50
N ALA A 124 -24.21 9.53 -8.95
CA ALA A 124 -22.99 8.78 -9.21
C ALA A 124 -22.88 8.40 -10.70
N ALA A 125 -21.66 8.32 -11.20
CA ALA A 125 -21.35 7.90 -12.56
C ALA A 125 -20.61 6.56 -12.55
N LEU A 126 -20.74 5.83 -13.65
CA LEU A 126 -19.98 4.61 -13.92
C LEU A 126 -19.31 4.77 -15.28
N LEU A 127 -18.01 4.50 -15.33
CA LEU A 127 -17.15 4.55 -16.50
C LEU A 127 -16.49 3.19 -16.73
N SER A 128 -16.25 2.85 -17.98
CA SER A 128 -15.43 1.72 -18.40
C SER A 128 -14.74 2.08 -19.73
N GLN A 129 -13.88 1.21 -20.25
CA GLN A 129 -13.30 1.41 -21.59
C GLN A 129 -14.34 1.42 -22.71
N ASP A 130 -15.56 0.91 -22.48
CA ASP A 130 -16.65 0.97 -23.45
C ASP A 130 -17.40 2.33 -23.41
N ALA A 131 -17.10 3.20 -22.45
CA ALA A 131 -17.74 4.50 -22.34
C ALA A 131 -17.35 5.42 -23.53
N PRO A 132 -18.27 6.28 -24.02
CA PRO A 132 -18.00 7.10 -25.20
C PRO A 132 -16.74 7.96 -25.07
N GLY A 133 -15.79 7.74 -25.98
CA GLY A 133 -14.55 8.50 -26.07
C GLY A 133 -13.40 7.95 -25.23
N VAL A 134 -13.67 7.04 -24.28
CA VAL A 134 -12.61 6.35 -23.54
C VAL A 134 -11.87 5.42 -24.51
N PRO A 135 -10.53 5.46 -24.57
CA PRO A 135 -9.78 4.61 -25.48
C PRO A 135 -9.85 3.12 -25.09
N GLY A 136 -9.70 2.26 -26.11
CA GLY A 136 -9.72 0.80 -25.94
C GLY A 136 -11.10 0.20 -26.06
N THR A 137 -11.23 -1.06 -25.63
CA THR A 137 -12.48 -1.81 -25.52
C THR A 137 -12.42 -2.67 -24.27
N SER A 138 -13.53 -2.90 -23.58
CA SER A 138 -13.51 -3.78 -22.41
C SER A 138 -13.35 -5.26 -22.82
N GLU A 139 -12.24 -5.89 -22.45
CA GLU A 139 -11.91 -7.28 -22.79
C GLU A 139 -11.91 -8.20 -21.55
N ASP A 140 -12.27 -9.47 -21.73
CA ASP A 140 -12.32 -10.46 -20.64
C ASP A 140 -10.92 -10.72 -20.08
N GLY A 141 -10.66 -10.34 -18.83
CA GLY A 141 -9.39 -10.58 -18.15
C GLY A 141 -8.54 -9.34 -17.91
N ASP A 142 -8.92 -8.21 -18.53
CA ASP A 142 -8.38 -6.90 -18.20
C ASP A 142 -8.80 -6.48 -16.79
N THR A 143 -8.11 -5.47 -16.26
CA THR A 143 -8.43 -4.88 -14.96
C THR A 143 -8.27 -3.37 -15.00
N TRP A 144 -8.96 -2.71 -15.91
CA TRP A 144 -9.08 -1.25 -15.96
C TRP A 144 -9.57 -0.73 -14.59
N GLY A 145 -8.74 0.12 -13.99
CA GLY A 145 -8.93 0.60 -12.63
C GLY A 145 -8.21 -0.18 -11.53
N ALA A 146 -7.32 -1.12 -11.88
CA ALA A 146 -6.52 -1.87 -10.88
C ALA A 146 -5.48 -1.02 -10.14
N ALA A 147 -5.15 0.14 -10.69
CA ALA A 147 -4.40 1.19 -10.02
C ALA A 147 -5.00 2.53 -10.42
N LEU A 148 -5.08 3.46 -9.48
CA LEU A 148 -5.55 4.81 -9.71
C LEU A 148 -4.53 5.81 -9.15
N ALA A 149 -4.40 6.97 -9.81
CA ALA A 149 -3.82 8.16 -9.20
C ALA A 149 -4.62 9.41 -9.63
N ALA A 150 -4.73 10.39 -8.74
CA ALA A 150 -5.38 11.66 -9.01
C ALA A 150 -4.42 12.83 -8.79
N GLY A 151 -4.56 13.86 -9.61
CA GLY A 151 -3.81 15.10 -9.56
C GLY A 151 -4.26 16.07 -10.64
N ASP A 152 -3.99 17.35 -10.50
CA ASP A 152 -4.31 18.39 -11.48
C ASP A 152 -3.25 18.41 -12.59
N PHE A 153 -3.32 17.44 -13.51
CA PHE A 153 -2.32 17.26 -14.57
C PHE A 153 -2.34 18.41 -15.58
N ASP A 154 -3.47 19.11 -15.74
CA ASP A 154 -3.62 20.25 -16.67
C ASP A 154 -3.66 21.64 -16.02
N GLY A 155 -3.63 21.72 -14.70
CA GLY A 155 -3.62 22.97 -13.92
C GLY A 155 -4.95 23.73 -14.00
N ASP A 156 -6.07 23.05 -14.24
CA ASP A 156 -7.40 23.66 -14.39
C ASP A 156 -8.19 23.80 -13.07
N GLY A 157 -7.59 23.36 -11.96
CA GLY A 157 -8.13 23.41 -10.61
C GLY A 157 -9.16 22.31 -10.32
N ARG A 158 -9.17 21.24 -11.11
CA ARG A 158 -9.89 19.99 -10.84
C ARG A 158 -8.90 18.86 -10.89
N ASP A 159 -9.10 17.87 -10.03
CA ASP A 159 -8.28 16.67 -10.11
C ASP A 159 -8.67 15.86 -11.35
N ASP A 160 -7.64 15.44 -12.08
CA ASP A 160 -7.72 14.45 -13.15
C ASP A 160 -7.44 13.06 -12.58
N VAL A 161 -7.78 12.01 -13.33
CA VAL A 161 -7.58 10.62 -12.90
C VAL A 161 -6.81 9.83 -13.95
N ALA A 162 -5.67 9.28 -13.53
CA ALA A 162 -4.96 8.24 -14.25
C ALA A 162 -5.47 6.86 -13.82
N VAL A 163 -5.78 6.01 -14.79
CA VAL A 163 -6.41 4.71 -14.63
C VAL A 163 -5.54 3.63 -15.24
N GLY A 164 -4.96 2.79 -14.40
CA GLY A 164 -4.13 1.66 -14.83
C GLY A 164 -4.96 0.50 -15.35
N ASN A 165 -4.53 -0.09 -16.46
CA ASN A 165 -5.00 -1.39 -16.95
C ASN A 165 -3.79 -2.28 -17.25
N PRO A 166 -3.13 -2.84 -16.22
CA PRO A 166 -1.87 -3.58 -16.38
C PRO A 166 -1.98 -4.89 -17.16
N TYR A 167 -3.19 -5.43 -17.36
CA TYR A 167 -3.39 -6.67 -18.09
C TYR A 167 -3.94 -6.46 -19.51
N GLU A 168 -4.05 -5.21 -19.98
CA GLU A 168 -4.44 -4.93 -21.36
C GLU A 168 -3.46 -5.59 -22.36
N ASP A 169 -4.05 -6.28 -23.34
CA ASP A 169 -3.34 -6.81 -24.50
C ASP A 169 -3.13 -5.73 -25.59
N LEU A 170 -1.87 -5.45 -25.95
CA LEU A 170 -1.54 -4.58 -27.08
C LEU A 170 -1.45 -5.39 -28.38
N GLY A 171 -2.61 -5.72 -28.93
CA GLY A 171 -2.76 -6.45 -30.19
C GLY A 171 -2.35 -7.92 -30.12
N ARG A 172 -1.05 -8.24 -30.08
CA ARG A 172 -0.53 -9.60 -29.83
C ARG A 172 0.43 -9.68 -28.65
N THR A 173 0.73 -8.53 -28.05
CA THR A 173 1.60 -8.41 -26.90
C THR A 173 0.72 -8.53 -25.66
N ALA A 174 0.67 -9.73 -25.09
CA ALA A 174 -0.25 -10.05 -24.01
C ALA A 174 0.15 -9.38 -22.69
N ASP A 175 -0.81 -8.93 -21.88
CA ASP A 175 -0.58 -8.31 -20.57
C ASP A 175 0.50 -7.20 -20.59
N ALA A 176 0.57 -6.44 -21.68
CA ALA A 176 1.57 -5.37 -21.83
C ALA A 176 1.24 -4.19 -20.92
N GLY A 177 -0.06 -3.91 -20.77
CA GLY A 177 -0.59 -2.88 -19.88
C GLY A 177 -0.69 -1.50 -20.52
N THR A 178 -1.62 -0.70 -20.00
CA THR A 178 -1.89 0.68 -20.43
C THR A 178 -2.26 1.58 -19.26
N VAL A 179 -2.15 2.89 -19.47
CA VAL A 179 -2.72 3.91 -18.58
C VAL A 179 -3.68 4.79 -19.39
N THR A 180 -4.91 4.93 -18.90
CA THR A 180 -5.90 5.88 -19.42
C THR A 180 -5.90 7.14 -18.55
N VAL A 181 -5.92 8.33 -19.15
CA VAL A 181 -5.99 9.61 -18.45
C VAL A 181 -7.34 10.26 -18.75
N LEU A 182 -8.11 10.55 -17.70
CA LEU A 182 -9.42 11.19 -17.78
C LEU A 182 -9.40 12.48 -16.98
N TYR A 183 -9.88 13.56 -17.58
CA TYR A 183 -9.78 14.89 -17.00
C TYR A 183 -11.05 15.29 -16.25
N GLY A 184 -10.88 16.00 -15.13
CA GLY A 184 -11.96 16.45 -14.25
C GLY A 184 -12.94 17.40 -14.94
N THR A 185 -14.24 17.23 -14.66
CA THR A 185 -15.30 18.10 -15.18
C THR A 185 -16.49 18.17 -14.23
N PRO A 186 -17.14 19.35 -14.06
CA PRO A 186 -18.27 19.52 -13.15
C PRO A 186 -19.56 18.80 -13.62
N ARG A 187 -19.52 18.06 -14.73
CA ARG A 187 -20.69 17.42 -15.33
C ARG A 187 -20.48 15.93 -15.40
N ALA A 188 -21.48 15.17 -14.94
CA ALA A 188 -21.52 13.71 -15.11
C ALA A 188 -21.16 13.32 -16.57
N PRO A 189 -20.23 12.37 -16.78
CA PRO A 189 -19.71 11.43 -15.79
C PRO A 189 -18.53 11.92 -14.92
N TYR A 190 -18.29 13.24 -14.88
CA TYR A 190 -17.30 13.96 -14.07
C TYR A 190 -15.84 13.75 -14.46
N LEU A 191 -15.59 12.78 -15.33
CA LEU A 191 -14.31 12.51 -15.96
C LEU A 191 -14.50 12.38 -17.47
N GLU A 192 -13.65 13.03 -18.26
CA GLU A 192 -13.71 12.96 -19.72
C GLU A 192 -12.33 12.76 -20.37
N PRO A 193 -12.22 11.93 -21.42
CA PRO A 193 -10.96 11.75 -22.13
C PRO A 193 -10.67 12.99 -23.00
N ARG A 194 -9.41 13.41 -23.04
CA ARG A 194 -8.93 14.50 -23.91
C ARG A 194 -7.64 14.08 -24.61
N GLY A 195 -7.40 14.62 -25.81
CA GLY A 195 -6.13 14.47 -26.52
C GLY A 195 -5.65 13.01 -26.64
N GLN A 196 -4.40 12.77 -26.22
CA GLN A 196 -3.85 11.44 -26.07
C GLN A 196 -4.22 10.88 -24.68
N ALA A 197 -5.41 10.29 -24.59
CA ALA A 197 -5.92 9.75 -23.33
C ALA A 197 -5.39 8.34 -22.99
N ALA A 198 -4.69 7.65 -23.89
CA ALA A 198 -4.09 6.34 -23.61
C ALA A 198 -2.58 6.37 -23.83
N ILE A 199 -1.87 5.83 -22.83
CA ILE A 199 -0.41 5.83 -22.75
C ILE A 199 0.07 4.40 -22.52
N THR A 200 1.10 4.02 -23.26
CA THR A 200 1.75 2.70 -23.21
C THR A 200 3.26 2.89 -23.35
N GLN A 201 4.06 1.85 -23.11
CA GLN A 201 5.51 1.91 -23.40
C GLN A 201 5.81 2.10 -24.90
N ASP A 202 4.88 1.78 -25.80
CA ASP A 202 5.01 2.04 -27.24
C ASP A 202 4.65 3.49 -27.63
N THR A 203 4.16 4.29 -26.69
CA THR A 203 3.83 5.69 -26.94
C THR A 203 5.11 6.49 -27.21
N ALA A 204 5.12 7.28 -28.29
CA ALA A 204 6.28 8.08 -28.66
C ALA A 204 6.72 9.02 -27.51
N GLY A 205 7.98 8.90 -27.12
CA GLY A 205 8.59 9.67 -26.02
C GLY A 205 8.59 8.94 -24.69
N VAL A 206 7.75 7.92 -24.49
CA VAL A 206 7.80 7.04 -23.32
C VAL A 206 9.05 6.14 -23.42
N PRO A 207 9.85 5.99 -22.36
CA PRO A 207 11.00 5.08 -22.36
C PRO A 207 10.59 3.61 -22.46
N GLY A 208 11.41 2.82 -23.17
CA GLY A 208 11.18 1.38 -23.33
C GLY A 208 10.38 1.03 -24.58
N THR A 209 9.87 -0.20 -24.60
CA THR A 209 8.98 -0.76 -25.62
C THR A 209 8.04 -1.73 -24.94
N ALA A 210 6.79 -1.85 -25.39
CA ALA A 210 5.86 -2.79 -24.78
C ALA A 210 6.23 -4.25 -25.13
N GLU A 211 6.46 -5.06 -24.10
CA GLU A 211 6.67 -6.49 -24.16
C GLU A 211 5.56 -7.25 -23.42
N ALA A 212 5.50 -8.56 -23.65
CA ALA A 212 4.43 -9.36 -23.07
C ALA A 212 4.65 -9.56 -21.57
N GLY A 213 3.70 -9.12 -20.76
CA GLY A 213 3.72 -9.26 -19.32
C GLY A 213 4.43 -8.14 -18.56
N ASP A 214 4.77 -7.02 -19.17
CA ASP A 214 5.42 -5.88 -18.49
C ASP A 214 4.53 -5.21 -17.44
N ARG A 215 3.21 -5.29 -17.67
CA ARG A 215 2.18 -4.77 -16.77
C ARG A 215 2.32 -3.28 -16.50
N PHE A 216 2.55 -2.50 -17.57
CA PHE A 216 2.59 -1.05 -17.48
C PHE A 216 1.28 -0.49 -16.92
N GLY A 217 1.35 0.39 -15.92
CA GLY A 217 0.17 0.90 -15.22
C GLY A 217 -0.27 0.06 -14.02
N ALA A 218 0.57 -0.87 -13.53
CA ALA A 218 0.26 -1.69 -12.36
C ALA A 218 0.33 -0.92 -11.03
N ALA A 219 1.06 0.18 -10.98
CA ALA A 219 1.11 1.11 -9.87
C ALA A 219 1.16 2.53 -10.42
N LEU A 220 0.46 3.45 -9.76
CA LEU A 220 0.40 4.86 -10.13
C LEU A 220 0.62 5.73 -8.89
N ALA A 221 1.28 6.86 -9.06
CA ALA A 221 1.34 7.93 -8.06
C ALA A 221 1.41 9.27 -8.80
N ALA A 222 0.74 10.29 -8.27
CA ALA A 222 0.76 11.64 -8.82
C ALA A 222 1.27 12.64 -7.78
N GLY A 223 1.95 13.68 -8.25
CA GLY A 223 2.46 14.78 -7.43
C GLY A 223 3.34 15.72 -8.25
N ASP A 224 3.58 16.93 -7.76
CA ASP A 224 4.36 17.96 -8.45
C ASP A 224 5.87 17.73 -8.23
N PHE A 225 6.44 16.76 -8.95
CA PHE A 225 7.85 16.40 -8.78
C PHE A 225 8.79 17.50 -9.31
N ASP A 226 8.32 18.33 -10.25
CA ASP A 226 9.09 19.39 -10.89
C ASP A 226 8.73 20.82 -10.50
N GLY A 227 7.89 20.96 -9.47
CA GLY A 227 7.57 22.20 -8.77
C GLY A 227 7.01 23.28 -9.68
N ASP A 228 6.36 22.90 -10.79
CA ASP A 228 5.84 23.82 -11.79
C ASP A 228 4.35 24.16 -11.57
N GLY A 229 3.70 23.49 -10.62
CA GLY A 229 2.31 23.67 -10.25
C GLY A 229 1.33 22.82 -11.08
N HIS A 230 1.82 21.88 -11.89
CA HIS A 230 1.03 20.82 -12.51
C HIS A 230 1.45 19.48 -11.90
N ASP A 231 0.50 18.64 -11.53
CA ASP A 231 0.86 17.32 -11.03
C ASP A 231 1.47 16.47 -12.14
N ASP A 232 2.50 15.70 -11.80
CA ASP A 232 3.12 14.71 -12.66
C ASP A 232 2.56 13.32 -12.37
N LEU A 233 2.81 12.35 -13.24
CA LEU A 233 2.41 10.95 -13.07
C LEU A 233 3.59 10.00 -13.13
N ALA A 234 3.80 9.25 -12.05
CA ALA A 234 4.68 8.08 -12.01
C ALA A 234 3.89 6.79 -12.29
N ILE A 235 4.45 5.91 -13.14
CA ILE A 235 3.82 4.71 -13.67
C ILE A 235 4.75 3.51 -13.49
N GLY A 236 4.32 2.50 -12.74
CA GLY A 236 5.04 1.26 -12.52
C GLY A 236 4.79 0.22 -13.62
N ALA A 237 5.87 -0.47 -14.03
CA ALA A 237 5.85 -1.69 -14.83
C ALA A 237 6.73 -2.73 -14.12
N TYR A 238 6.25 -3.25 -13.00
CA TYR A 238 7.07 -4.07 -12.09
C TYR A 238 7.52 -5.41 -12.70
N ALA A 239 6.86 -5.86 -13.77
CA ALA A 239 7.17 -7.12 -14.43
C ALA A 239 8.07 -6.95 -15.66
N GLU A 240 8.43 -5.71 -16.01
CA GLU A 240 9.42 -5.37 -17.05
C GLU A 240 10.75 -6.12 -16.85
N ALA A 241 11.31 -6.62 -17.95
CA ALA A 241 12.61 -7.25 -17.96
C ALA A 241 13.73 -6.24 -18.28
N LEU A 242 14.80 -6.26 -17.50
CA LEU A 242 15.99 -5.46 -17.80
C LEU A 242 17.10 -6.37 -18.32
N GLY A 243 17.26 -6.38 -19.64
CA GLY A 243 18.25 -7.19 -20.34
C GLY A 243 17.98 -8.70 -20.21
N ARG A 244 18.60 -9.37 -19.23
CA ARG A 244 18.39 -10.81 -18.97
C ARG A 244 17.73 -11.10 -17.63
N GLU A 245 17.46 -10.06 -16.85
CA GLU A 245 16.87 -10.17 -15.53
C GLU A 245 15.35 -9.96 -15.66
N PRO A 246 14.53 -11.03 -15.63
CA PRO A 246 13.08 -10.91 -15.77
C PRO A 246 12.48 -10.25 -14.54
N GLN A 247 11.41 -9.47 -14.73
CA GLN A 247 10.67 -8.79 -13.65
C GLN A 247 11.58 -7.99 -12.71
N ALA A 248 12.63 -7.38 -13.28
CA ALA A 248 13.46 -6.42 -12.56
C ALA A 248 12.62 -5.17 -12.23
N GLY A 249 11.73 -4.79 -13.15
CA GLY A 249 10.78 -3.70 -12.98
C GLY A 249 11.34 -2.34 -13.35
N THR A 250 10.45 -1.44 -13.76
CA THR A 250 10.76 -0.05 -14.08
C THR A 250 9.67 0.90 -13.56
N THR A 251 9.99 2.19 -13.50
CA THR A 251 9.03 3.27 -13.28
C THR A 251 9.24 4.35 -14.34
N THR A 252 8.17 4.77 -14.98
CA THR A 252 8.16 5.91 -15.93
C THR A 252 7.56 7.13 -15.23
N VAL A 253 8.12 8.32 -15.43
CA VAL A 253 7.50 9.57 -14.97
C VAL A 253 7.17 10.45 -16.17
N LEU A 254 5.92 10.91 -16.24
CA LEU A 254 5.39 11.82 -17.24
C LEU A 254 4.99 13.12 -16.55
N ARG A 255 5.29 14.25 -17.19
CA ARG A 255 5.03 15.54 -16.55
C ARG A 255 3.65 16.08 -16.81
N GLY A 256 3.09 16.79 -15.84
CA GLY A 256 1.96 17.69 -16.02
C GLY A 256 2.30 18.83 -16.99
N SER A 257 1.27 19.44 -17.56
CA SER A 257 1.42 20.66 -18.36
C SER A 257 0.06 21.29 -18.58
N PRO A 258 -0.05 22.55 -19.06
CA PRO A 258 -1.34 23.15 -19.40
C PRO A 258 -2.17 22.41 -20.47
N GLY A 259 -1.60 21.41 -21.14
CA GLY A 259 -2.30 20.51 -22.07
C GLY A 259 -2.55 19.11 -21.52
N GLY A 260 -2.33 18.90 -20.21
CA GLY A 260 -2.29 17.60 -19.53
C GLY A 260 -0.93 16.91 -19.60
N LEU A 261 -0.91 15.61 -19.30
CA LEU A 261 0.32 14.83 -19.26
C LEU A 261 1.10 14.84 -20.59
N THR A 262 2.41 15.02 -20.51
CA THR A 262 3.32 15.06 -21.66
C THR A 262 4.38 13.96 -21.59
N THR A 263 4.69 13.38 -22.76
CA THR A 263 5.81 12.43 -22.92
C THR A 263 7.14 13.13 -23.23
N THR A 264 7.11 14.46 -23.36
CA THR A 264 8.32 15.26 -23.59
C THR A 264 9.19 15.25 -22.34
N GLN A 265 10.40 14.70 -22.46
CA GLN A 265 11.33 14.49 -21.35
C GLN A 265 10.82 13.49 -20.29
N ALA A 266 9.98 12.53 -20.69
CA ALA A 266 9.62 11.42 -19.82
C ALA A 266 10.87 10.74 -19.25
N LEU A 267 10.84 10.42 -17.95
CA LEU A 267 11.94 9.77 -17.26
C LEU A 267 11.68 8.27 -17.13
N GLY A 268 12.74 7.48 -17.27
CA GLY A 268 12.72 6.04 -16.95
C GLY A 268 13.64 5.78 -15.77
N LEU A 269 13.11 5.20 -14.71
CA LEU A 269 13.81 4.84 -13.47
C LEU A 269 13.87 3.33 -13.33
N HIS A 270 15.05 2.82 -13.01
CA HIS A 270 15.32 1.44 -12.62
C HIS A 270 16.72 1.33 -12.02
N GLN A 271 17.05 0.20 -11.40
CA GLN A 271 18.31 0.01 -10.64
C GLN A 271 19.59 -0.11 -11.51
N ASP A 272 19.48 0.01 -12.84
CA ASP A 272 20.64 0.11 -13.76
C ASP A 272 20.86 1.55 -14.25
N VAL A 273 20.03 2.51 -13.81
CA VAL A 273 20.25 3.94 -14.05
C VAL A 273 21.32 4.48 -13.07
N PRO A 274 22.32 5.23 -13.55
CA PRO A 274 23.32 5.84 -12.67
C PRO A 274 22.69 6.72 -11.57
N GLY A 275 23.13 6.49 -10.33
CA GLY A 275 22.65 7.21 -9.15
C GLY A 275 21.60 6.45 -8.35
N VAL A 276 20.89 5.50 -8.97
CA VAL A 276 19.94 4.64 -8.26
C VAL A 276 20.71 3.63 -7.40
N ALA A 277 20.27 3.46 -6.16
CA ALA A 277 20.85 2.51 -5.21
C ALA A 277 20.53 1.05 -5.62
N GLY A 278 21.31 0.11 -5.11
CA GLY A 278 21.13 -1.31 -5.42
C GLY A 278 21.76 -1.72 -6.75
N THR A 279 21.36 -2.89 -7.24
CA THR A 279 21.70 -3.41 -8.56
C THR A 279 20.42 -3.95 -9.21
N VAL A 280 20.51 -4.34 -10.48
CA VAL A 280 19.41 -5.09 -11.11
C VAL A 280 19.60 -6.57 -10.85
N GLU A 281 18.58 -7.18 -10.28
CA GLU A 281 18.41 -8.61 -10.11
C GLU A 281 17.05 -9.05 -10.66
N ARG A 282 16.98 -10.34 -11.02
CA ARG A 282 15.70 -10.94 -11.39
C ARG A 282 14.71 -10.80 -10.24
N TYR A 283 13.47 -10.50 -10.59
CA TYR A 283 12.36 -10.41 -9.66
C TYR A 283 12.51 -9.31 -8.61
N ASP A 284 13.27 -8.23 -8.81
CA ASP A 284 13.27 -7.12 -7.84
C ASP A 284 11.93 -6.40 -7.78
N ARG A 285 11.23 -6.38 -8.93
CA ARG A 285 9.92 -5.75 -9.10
C ARG A 285 9.94 -4.28 -8.68
N PHE A 286 11.00 -3.57 -9.05
CA PHE A 286 11.09 -2.13 -8.89
C PHE A 286 9.88 -1.45 -9.56
N GLY A 287 9.21 -0.56 -8.84
CA GLY A 287 7.98 0.06 -9.32
C GLY A 287 6.70 -0.73 -9.02
N MET A 288 6.75 -1.75 -8.16
CA MET A 288 5.55 -2.50 -7.75
C MET A 288 4.62 -1.68 -6.85
N ALA A 289 5.17 -0.73 -6.10
CA ALA A 289 4.42 0.25 -5.33
C ALA A 289 5.05 1.63 -5.50
N LEU A 290 4.21 2.66 -5.58
CA LEU A 290 4.60 4.06 -5.75
C LEU A 290 3.85 4.92 -4.73
N ALA A 291 4.50 5.97 -4.25
CA ALA A 291 3.85 7.04 -3.49
C ALA A 291 4.58 8.36 -3.76
N ALA A 292 3.85 9.47 -3.73
CA ALA A 292 4.39 10.81 -3.93
C ALA A 292 4.13 11.70 -2.71
N GLY A 293 5.02 12.65 -2.46
CA GLY A 293 4.87 13.67 -1.42
C GLY A 293 6.20 14.30 -1.02
N ASP A 294 6.18 15.53 -0.51
CA ASP A 294 7.38 16.28 -0.07
C ASP A 294 8.03 15.70 1.21
N VAL A 295 8.97 14.75 1.05
CA VAL A 295 9.76 14.12 2.11
C VAL A 295 11.01 14.95 2.46
N THR A 296 11.53 15.71 1.50
CA THR A 296 12.72 16.56 1.67
C THR A 296 12.43 17.94 2.24
N GLY A 297 11.17 18.36 2.27
CA GLY A 297 10.70 19.65 2.78
C GLY A 297 11.12 20.82 1.89
N ASP A 298 11.32 20.60 0.60
CA ASP A 298 11.77 21.62 -0.35
C ASP A 298 10.64 22.21 -1.21
N GLY A 299 9.41 21.71 -1.03
CA GLY A 299 8.21 22.15 -1.72
C GLY A 299 7.98 21.49 -3.07
N ARG A 300 8.75 20.46 -3.42
CA ARG A 300 8.48 19.55 -4.54
C ARG A 300 8.10 18.20 -3.97
N ASP A 301 7.21 17.49 -4.65
CA ASP A 301 6.95 16.12 -4.25
C ASP A 301 8.15 15.23 -4.58
N ASP A 302 8.41 14.27 -3.70
CA ASP A 302 9.41 13.23 -3.90
C ASP A 302 8.70 11.93 -4.29
N LEU A 303 9.39 11.06 -5.01
CA LEU A 303 8.84 9.76 -5.43
C LEU A 303 9.43 8.63 -4.59
N ALA A 304 8.59 7.95 -3.81
CA ALA A 304 8.94 6.69 -3.17
C ALA A 304 8.63 5.50 -4.09
N VAL A 305 9.56 4.56 -4.20
CA VAL A 305 9.42 3.37 -5.07
C VAL A 305 9.75 2.11 -4.31
N GLY A 306 8.82 1.15 -4.36
CA GLY A 306 8.98 -0.19 -3.78
C GLY A 306 9.60 -1.16 -4.78
N ALA A 307 10.59 -1.92 -4.31
CA ALA A 307 11.13 -3.12 -4.95
C ALA A 307 11.01 -4.28 -3.93
N PRO A 308 9.79 -4.78 -3.69
CA PRO A 308 9.49 -5.59 -2.51
C PRO A 308 10.21 -6.93 -2.48
N THR A 309 10.70 -7.41 -3.63
CA THR A 309 11.39 -8.69 -3.82
C THR A 309 12.88 -8.58 -4.05
N ASP A 310 13.42 -7.36 -3.93
CA ASP A 310 14.87 -7.09 -3.94
C ASP A 310 15.61 -7.91 -2.87
N ALA A 311 16.69 -8.55 -3.30
CA ALA A 311 17.51 -9.41 -2.47
C ALA A 311 18.46 -8.59 -1.58
N VAL A 312 18.24 -8.64 -0.26
CA VAL A 312 19.14 -8.00 0.70
C VAL A 312 20.14 -9.01 1.30
N ALA A 313 21.07 -8.52 2.13
CA ALA A 313 22.19 -9.32 2.65
C ALA A 313 21.75 -10.59 3.42
N ARG A 314 20.54 -10.62 3.99
CA ARG A 314 19.97 -11.82 4.62
C ARG A 314 19.00 -12.55 3.70
N LEU A 315 19.16 -13.87 3.63
CA LEU A 315 18.38 -14.75 2.75
C LEU A 315 16.88 -14.87 3.11
N ASP A 316 16.48 -14.43 4.31
CA ASP A 316 15.10 -14.44 4.79
C ASP A 316 14.42 -13.08 4.71
N ALA A 317 15.16 -12.03 4.33
CA ALA A 317 14.68 -10.66 4.20
C ALA A 317 14.76 -10.26 2.72
N TRP A 318 13.69 -9.67 2.20
CA TRP A 318 13.59 -9.18 0.84
C TRP A 318 12.75 -7.90 0.87
N GLY A 319 13.10 -6.99 -0.02
CA GLY A 319 12.44 -5.71 -0.18
C GLY A 319 13.35 -4.52 0.10
N LEU A 320 13.23 -3.53 -0.78
CA LEU A 320 13.91 -2.25 -0.74
C LEU A 320 12.89 -1.15 -1.05
N VAL A 321 12.98 -0.04 -0.31
CA VAL A 321 12.21 1.18 -0.57
C VAL A 321 13.18 2.27 -0.94
N HIS A 322 13.03 2.83 -2.13
CA HIS A 322 13.75 4.00 -2.63
C HIS A 322 12.95 5.27 -2.39
N LEU A 323 13.66 6.40 -2.33
CA LEU A 323 13.10 7.73 -2.38
C LEU A 323 13.96 8.59 -3.30
N PHE A 324 13.36 9.06 -4.39
CA PHE A 324 13.95 9.98 -5.35
C PHE A 324 13.46 11.39 -5.07
N PRO A 325 14.35 12.32 -4.66
CA PRO A 325 13.94 13.70 -4.42
C PRO A 325 13.40 14.37 -5.68
N GLY A 326 12.35 15.17 -5.54
CA GLY A 326 11.86 16.07 -6.59
C GLY A 326 12.95 17.04 -7.07
N SER A 327 12.86 17.50 -8.31
CA SER A 327 13.80 18.46 -8.89
C SER A 327 13.18 19.18 -10.07
N GLU A 328 13.79 20.26 -10.57
CA GLU A 328 13.30 21.00 -11.76
C GLU A 328 13.13 20.16 -13.04
N ASN A 329 13.54 18.89 -13.04
CA ASN A 329 13.36 17.97 -14.16
C ASN A 329 12.61 16.69 -13.76
N GLY A 330 11.85 16.71 -12.66
CA GLY A 330 11.22 15.54 -12.05
C GLY A 330 12.14 14.82 -11.05
N PRO A 331 11.81 13.58 -10.63
CA PRO A 331 12.56 12.87 -9.61
C PRO A 331 14.03 12.61 -9.98
N ALA A 332 14.95 12.96 -9.07
CA ALA A 332 16.39 12.95 -9.31
C ALA A 332 17.10 11.70 -8.77
N THR A 333 17.84 10.99 -9.63
CA THR A 333 18.61 9.80 -9.21
C THR A 333 19.85 10.13 -8.37
N SER A 334 20.44 11.32 -8.51
CA SER A 334 21.64 11.70 -7.75
C SER A 334 21.40 11.90 -6.24
N GLY A 335 20.13 11.90 -5.82
CA GLY A 335 19.71 12.03 -4.42
C GLY A 335 18.99 10.80 -3.89
N ASP A 336 18.97 9.67 -4.62
CA ASP A 336 18.28 8.46 -4.18
C ASP A 336 18.77 8.03 -2.79
N THR A 337 17.80 7.84 -1.88
CA THR A 337 18.02 7.25 -0.56
C THR A 337 17.15 6.01 -0.44
N ALA A 338 17.73 4.93 0.08
CA ALA A 338 17.02 3.66 0.15
C ALA A 338 17.12 2.99 1.53
N VAL A 339 16.04 2.30 1.93
CA VAL A 339 15.98 1.52 3.17
C VAL A 339 15.66 0.06 2.84
N PRO A 340 16.58 -0.89 3.07
CA PRO A 340 16.30 -2.31 2.88
C PRO A 340 15.48 -2.88 4.04
N SER A 341 14.78 -3.98 3.78
CA SER A 341 14.03 -4.78 4.79
C SER A 341 14.84 -5.13 6.04
N ASP A 342 16.14 -5.38 5.89
CA ASP A 342 17.06 -5.63 7.02
C ASP A 342 17.22 -4.41 7.94
N GLY A 343 17.29 -3.20 7.37
CA GLY A 343 17.31 -1.95 8.13
C GLY A 343 15.94 -1.63 8.73
N ALA A 344 14.88 -1.95 7.99
CA ALA A 344 13.50 -1.86 8.43
C ALA A 344 13.12 -2.95 9.44
N GLY A 345 13.98 -3.95 9.73
CA GLY A 345 13.74 -5.03 10.69
C GLY A 345 12.49 -5.88 10.40
N THR A 346 12.13 -5.98 9.14
CA THR A 346 11.00 -6.77 8.63
C THR A 346 11.50 -8.08 8.03
N GLN A 347 10.56 -8.93 7.64
CA GLN A 347 10.80 -10.15 6.92
C GLN A 347 9.80 -10.26 5.77
N GLY A 348 10.32 -10.18 4.54
CA GLY A 348 9.57 -10.33 3.30
C GLY A 348 8.74 -9.13 2.85
N ALA A 349 8.63 -9.02 1.52
CA ALA A 349 7.84 -8.06 0.75
C ALA A 349 8.00 -6.59 1.14
N PHE A 350 9.09 -6.16 1.77
CA PHE A 350 9.15 -4.81 2.32
C PHE A 350 9.05 -3.75 1.21
N GLY A 351 8.04 -2.87 1.28
CA GLY A 351 7.75 -1.87 0.25
C GLY A 351 6.70 -2.30 -0.78
N TYR A 352 5.89 -3.33 -0.50
CA TYR A 352 4.83 -3.76 -1.42
C TYR A 352 3.59 -2.86 -1.44
N ALA A 353 3.43 -2.01 -0.42
CA ALA A 353 2.48 -0.90 -0.38
C ALA A 353 3.19 0.30 0.28
N LEU A 354 2.92 1.50 -0.22
CA LEU A 354 3.57 2.73 0.19
C LEU A 354 2.53 3.85 0.37
N THR A 355 2.78 4.74 1.32
CA THR A 355 2.12 6.05 1.40
C THR A 355 3.10 7.07 1.99
N ILE A 356 2.88 8.35 1.73
CA ILE A 356 3.68 9.44 2.29
C ILE A 356 2.76 10.34 3.12
N GLY A 357 3.25 10.77 4.28
CA GLY A 357 2.53 11.70 5.14
C GLY A 357 3.46 12.39 6.13
N ARG A 358 3.03 13.54 6.63
CA ARG A 358 3.72 14.38 7.60
C ARG A 358 3.29 14.03 9.02
N PHE A 359 3.51 12.78 9.43
CA PHE A 359 3.03 12.26 10.72
C PHE A 359 3.68 12.94 11.95
N ALA A 360 4.88 13.50 11.79
CA ALA A 360 5.55 14.25 12.86
C ALA A 360 5.19 15.75 12.88
N GLY A 361 4.52 16.26 11.84
CA GLY A 361 4.50 17.68 11.51
C GLY A 361 5.85 18.18 10.98
N GLY A 362 6.02 19.50 10.91
CA GLY A 362 7.26 20.12 10.40
C GLY A 362 7.32 20.15 8.87
N PRO A 363 8.47 20.42 8.26
CA PRO A 363 8.55 20.54 6.80
C PRO A 363 8.67 19.19 6.09
N TYR A 364 9.16 18.14 6.76
CA TYR A 364 9.50 16.86 6.13
C TYR A 364 8.35 15.88 6.21
N GLY A 365 7.94 15.31 5.08
CA GLY A 365 7.15 14.09 5.03
C GLY A 365 7.94 12.86 5.49
N ASP A 366 7.24 11.76 5.71
CA ASP A 366 7.81 10.45 5.98
C ASP A 366 7.18 9.42 5.04
N VAL A 367 7.95 8.41 4.63
CA VAL A 367 7.42 7.27 3.87
C VAL A 367 6.95 6.21 4.85
N VAL A 368 5.73 5.69 4.70
CA VAL A 368 5.26 4.48 5.37
C VAL A 368 5.23 3.34 4.37
N ALA A 369 5.85 2.22 4.73
CA ALA A 369 5.97 1.05 3.88
C ALA A 369 5.45 -0.21 4.57
N ALA A 370 4.62 -0.97 3.87
CA ALA A 370 4.15 -2.27 4.33
C ALA A 370 5.21 -3.38 4.18
N ALA A 371 5.10 -4.41 4.99
CA ALA A 371 5.91 -5.63 4.92
C ALA A 371 5.05 -6.85 5.21
N ALA A 372 5.44 -8.01 4.67
CA ALA A 372 4.72 -9.25 4.92
C ALA A 372 4.61 -9.56 6.42
N GLN A 373 5.69 -9.31 7.18
CA GLN A 373 5.65 -9.30 8.64
C GLN A 373 6.84 -8.58 9.26
N ARG A 374 6.74 -8.27 10.55
CA ARG A 374 7.92 -7.96 11.37
C ARG A 374 8.80 -9.21 11.53
N ARG A 375 10.12 -9.03 11.60
CA ARG A 375 11.04 -10.15 11.84
C ARG A 375 10.68 -10.91 13.12
N GLY A 376 10.48 -12.22 12.97
CA GLY A 376 10.14 -13.14 14.06
C GLY A 376 8.67 -13.11 14.49
N ALA A 377 7.82 -12.31 13.83
CA ALA A 377 6.37 -12.40 13.96
C ALA A 377 5.83 -13.60 13.15
N PRO A 378 4.57 -14.02 13.36
CA PRO A 378 3.93 -15.03 12.52
C PRO A 378 3.99 -14.65 11.03
N ALA A 379 4.03 -15.66 10.17
CA ALA A 379 4.10 -15.44 8.72
C ALA A 379 2.87 -14.65 8.26
N TYR A 380 3.06 -13.63 7.43
CA TYR A 380 1.97 -12.83 6.87
C TYR A 380 1.08 -12.14 7.92
N SER A 381 1.59 -11.93 9.14
CA SER A 381 0.89 -11.11 10.15
C SER A 381 0.81 -9.63 9.77
N GLY A 382 1.63 -9.18 8.82
CA GLY A 382 1.71 -7.80 8.40
C GLY A 382 2.52 -6.92 9.36
N ALA A 383 3.09 -5.85 8.82
CA ALA A 383 3.68 -4.76 9.58
C ALA A 383 3.78 -3.52 8.69
N VAL A 384 3.66 -2.33 9.29
CA VAL A 384 3.96 -1.06 8.63
C VAL A 384 5.21 -0.44 9.25
N VAL A 385 6.04 0.19 8.43
CA VAL A 385 7.28 0.83 8.86
C VAL A 385 7.31 2.27 8.38
N ARG A 386 7.29 3.21 9.31
CA ARG A 386 7.58 4.62 9.05
C ARG A 386 9.08 4.82 8.88
N LEU A 387 9.47 5.39 7.75
CA LEU A 387 10.82 5.78 7.35
C LEU A 387 10.92 7.30 7.42
N ALA A 388 11.66 7.82 8.42
CA ALA A 388 11.64 9.25 8.66
C ALA A 388 12.39 10.04 7.57
N GLY A 389 11.73 11.05 7.02
CA GLY A 389 12.29 11.97 6.02
C GLY A 389 13.17 13.07 6.62
N GLY A 390 13.73 13.87 5.73
CA GLY A 390 14.62 14.97 6.03
C GLY A 390 15.16 15.62 4.76
N SER A 391 15.86 16.74 4.91
CA SER A 391 16.37 17.58 3.80
C SER A 391 17.28 16.90 2.76
N GLY A 392 17.67 15.65 2.98
CA GLY A 392 18.47 14.86 2.03
C GLY A 392 17.85 13.52 1.69
N GLY A 393 16.53 13.38 1.87
CA GLY A 393 15.78 12.15 1.70
C GLY A 393 15.60 11.36 3.00
N LEU A 394 15.53 10.04 2.89
CA LEU A 394 15.33 9.14 4.03
C LEU A 394 16.52 9.17 4.99
N THR A 395 16.24 9.38 6.28
CA THR A 395 17.27 9.48 7.33
C THR A 395 17.77 8.14 7.85
N GLY A 396 17.15 7.03 7.42
CA GLY A 396 17.38 5.68 7.95
C GLY A 396 16.80 5.43 9.35
N ARG A 397 16.13 6.42 9.96
CA ARG A 397 15.40 6.22 11.22
C ARG A 397 14.05 5.58 10.92
N VAL A 398 13.79 4.45 11.57
CA VAL A 398 12.56 3.66 11.34
C VAL A 398 11.71 3.50 12.60
N SER A 399 10.39 3.46 12.44
CA SER A 399 9.43 3.07 13.48
C SER A 399 8.53 1.97 12.92
N ARG A 400 8.56 0.80 13.55
CA ARG A 400 7.81 -0.38 13.12
C ARG A 400 6.53 -0.45 13.93
N ILE A 401 5.42 -0.71 13.27
CA ILE A 401 4.11 -0.88 13.88
C ILE A 401 3.49 -2.17 13.34
N ASP A 402 2.96 -2.96 14.27
CA ASP A 402 2.20 -4.20 14.06
C ASP A 402 1.17 -4.32 15.20
N GLN A 403 0.35 -5.36 15.21
CA GLN A 403 -0.66 -5.55 16.26
C GLN A 403 -0.10 -5.90 17.64
N GLU A 404 1.21 -6.17 17.74
CA GLU A 404 1.93 -6.27 19.02
C GLU A 404 2.40 -4.91 19.55
N THR A 405 2.26 -3.85 18.74
CA THR A 405 2.64 -2.49 19.13
C THR A 405 1.65 -1.94 20.14
N THR A 406 2.17 -1.40 21.24
CA THR A 406 1.34 -0.86 22.32
C THR A 406 0.35 0.17 21.80
N GLY A 407 -0.94 -0.11 21.98
CA GLY A 407 -2.03 0.77 21.57
C GLY A 407 -2.80 0.26 20.35
N VAL A 408 -2.19 -0.59 19.52
CA VAL A 408 -2.88 -1.28 18.42
C VAL A 408 -3.69 -2.44 19.00
N PRO A 409 -5.03 -2.47 18.87
CA PRO A 409 -5.85 -3.60 19.27
C PRO A 409 -5.58 -4.84 18.43
N GLY A 410 -5.68 -6.02 19.05
CA GLY A 410 -5.47 -7.32 18.40
C GLY A 410 -4.18 -8.00 18.87
N GLY A 411 -3.82 -9.08 18.18
CA GLY A 411 -2.53 -9.74 18.28
C GLY A 411 -2.07 -10.10 16.87
N SER A 412 -0.77 -10.23 16.64
CA SER A 412 -0.31 -10.66 15.32
C SER A 412 -0.56 -12.16 15.14
N GLU A 413 -1.39 -12.54 14.19
CA GLU A 413 -1.64 -13.91 13.78
C GLU A 413 -1.22 -14.19 12.32
N THR A 414 -1.24 -15.46 11.93
CA THR A 414 -0.81 -15.84 10.57
C THR A 414 -1.90 -15.44 9.58
N ASP A 415 -1.50 -14.78 8.49
CA ASP A 415 -2.37 -14.33 7.39
C ASP A 415 -3.33 -13.16 7.73
N ASP A 416 -3.11 -12.41 8.83
CA ASP A 416 -3.92 -11.21 9.16
C ASP A 416 -3.64 -10.03 8.23
N VAL A 417 -2.40 -9.95 7.72
CA VAL A 417 -1.94 -8.99 6.71
C VAL A 417 -2.15 -7.52 7.13
N PHE A 418 -1.85 -7.19 8.38
CA PHE A 418 -1.84 -5.81 8.87
C PHE A 418 -0.93 -4.90 8.03
N GLY A 419 -1.50 -3.87 7.40
CA GLY A 419 -0.75 -2.97 6.52
C GLY A 419 -0.91 -3.26 5.04
N ASP A 420 -1.81 -4.14 4.62
CA ASP A 420 -2.02 -4.46 3.21
C ASP A 420 -2.50 -3.25 2.39
N THR A 421 -3.26 -2.36 3.03
CA THR A 421 -3.72 -1.10 2.46
C THR A 421 -3.44 0.05 3.43
N LEU A 422 -3.08 1.22 2.87
CA LEU A 422 -2.59 2.37 3.62
C LEU A 422 -3.14 3.67 3.03
N ALA A 423 -3.53 4.61 3.89
CA ALA A 423 -3.86 5.99 3.50
C ALA A 423 -3.36 6.98 4.58
N ALA A 424 -2.95 8.17 4.16
CA ALA A 424 -2.44 9.21 5.05
C ALA A 424 -3.23 10.53 4.90
N GLY A 425 -3.44 11.24 6.01
CA GLY A 425 -4.13 12.53 6.04
C GLY A 425 -4.52 12.96 7.47
N ASP A 426 -4.71 14.26 7.69
CA ASP A 426 -4.96 14.88 9.01
C ASP A 426 -6.43 14.76 9.46
N VAL A 427 -6.82 13.57 9.93
CA VAL A 427 -8.22 13.24 10.26
C VAL A 427 -8.72 14.00 11.50
N ASP A 428 -7.83 14.28 12.45
CA ASP A 428 -8.17 14.98 13.69
C ASP A 428 -7.98 16.51 13.64
N GLY A 429 -7.35 17.03 12.59
CA GLY A 429 -7.16 18.45 12.32
C GLY A 429 -6.06 19.09 13.18
N ASP A 430 -5.10 18.31 13.69
CA ASP A 430 -4.00 18.82 14.52
C ASP A 430 -2.82 19.40 13.71
N GLY A 431 -2.88 19.32 12.38
CA GLY A 431 -1.86 19.74 11.43
C GLY A 431 -0.77 18.70 11.18
N ARG A 432 -1.02 17.43 11.52
CA ARG A 432 -0.16 16.29 11.21
C ARG A 432 -1.02 15.22 10.55
N ASP A 433 -0.43 14.55 9.58
CA ASP A 433 -1.14 13.44 8.97
C ASP A 433 -1.23 12.26 9.96
N ASP A 434 -2.36 11.56 9.90
CA ASP A 434 -2.62 10.28 10.51
C ASP A 434 -2.50 9.17 9.48
N LEU A 435 -2.38 7.93 9.92
CA LEU A 435 -2.32 6.76 9.05
C LEU A 435 -3.53 5.85 9.27
N LEU A 436 -4.32 5.63 8.22
CA LEU A 436 -5.33 4.58 8.18
C LEU A 436 -4.70 3.31 7.59
N VAL A 437 -4.85 2.20 8.32
CA VAL A 437 -4.25 0.90 8.00
C VAL A 437 -5.34 -0.15 7.88
N GLY A 438 -5.44 -0.85 6.75
CA GLY A 438 -6.32 -2.02 6.60
C GLY A 438 -5.62 -3.35 6.96
N ALA A 439 -6.41 -4.32 7.41
CA ALA A 439 -6.02 -5.73 7.51
C ALA A 439 -7.22 -6.62 7.17
N LEU A 440 -7.34 -6.99 5.91
CA LEU A 440 -8.46 -7.79 5.39
C LEU A 440 -8.50 -9.22 5.98
N GLY A 441 -7.36 -9.73 6.47
CA GLY A 441 -7.23 -11.06 7.04
C GLY A 441 -7.65 -11.17 8.51
N GLU A 442 -7.86 -10.03 9.17
CA GLU A 442 -8.16 -9.96 10.60
C GLU A 442 -9.41 -10.77 10.96
N ASN A 443 -9.34 -11.51 12.06
CA ASN A 443 -10.47 -12.28 12.59
C ASN A 443 -10.97 -11.64 13.90
N LEU A 444 -12.24 -11.27 13.97
CA LEU A 444 -12.80 -10.62 15.16
C LEU A 444 -13.23 -11.65 16.21
N THR A 445 -13.18 -11.26 17.49
CA THR A 445 -13.50 -12.17 18.60
C THR A 445 -14.93 -12.73 18.50
N GLY A 446 -15.06 -14.06 18.47
CA GLY A 446 -16.36 -14.74 18.37
C GLY A 446 -16.58 -15.48 17.05
N GLU A 447 -15.72 -15.26 16.07
CA GLU A 447 -15.79 -15.88 14.75
C GLU A 447 -15.02 -17.20 14.67
N ARG A 448 -15.30 -17.98 13.62
CA ARG A 448 -14.50 -19.16 13.30
C ARG A 448 -13.14 -18.66 12.77
N SER A 449 -12.05 -19.18 13.32
CA SER A 449 -10.69 -18.92 12.83
C SER A 449 -10.59 -19.06 11.30
N GLY A 450 -9.99 -18.07 10.64
CA GLY A 450 -9.71 -18.06 9.21
C GLY A 450 -10.88 -17.61 8.33
N ALA A 451 -11.82 -16.85 8.89
CA ALA A 451 -12.96 -16.34 8.14
C ALA A 451 -12.71 -14.94 7.54
N GLY A 452 -11.75 -14.15 8.05
CA GLY A 452 -11.32 -12.88 7.43
C GLY A 452 -12.46 -11.87 7.34
N THR A 453 -12.98 -11.43 8.49
CA THR A 453 -13.97 -10.34 8.54
C THR A 453 -13.31 -9.00 8.27
N GLY A 454 -12.03 -8.87 8.62
CA GLY A 454 -11.22 -7.70 8.34
C GLY A 454 -11.41 -6.57 9.34
N ALA A 455 -10.46 -5.64 9.36
CA ALA A 455 -10.46 -4.47 10.23
C ALA A 455 -9.62 -3.33 9.63
N ALA A 456 -9.82 -2.14 10.18
CA ALA A 456 -8.96 -0.99 9.92
C ALA A 456 -8.56 -0.29 11.23
N TRP A 457 -7.41 0.40 11.21
CA TRP A 457 -6.88 1.14 12.35
C TRP A 457 -6.45 2.54 11.92
N LEU A 458 -6.90 3.56 12.65
CA LEU A 458 -6.39 4.92 12.51
C LEU A 458 -5.33 5.19 13.58
N LEU A 459 -4.10 5.43 13.13
CA LEU A 459 -2.92 5.68 13.95
C LEU A 459 -2.54 7.16 13.86
N TYR A 460 -2.53 7.87 14.98
CA TYR A 460 -2.35 9.32 14.93
C TYR A 460 -0.92 9.78 14.70
N GLY A 461 -0.80 10.89 13.97
CA GLY A 461 0.39 11.73 13.94
C GLY A 461 0.72 12.29 15.33
N ALA A 462 2.00 12.50 15.61
CA ALA A 462 2.45 13.17 16.84
C ALA A 462 3.91 13.61 16.74
N ALA A 463 4.24 14.81 17.24
CA ALA A 463 5.61 15.32 17.19
C ALA A 463 6.67 14.42 17.86
N ALA A 464 6.33 13.77 18.98
CA ALA A 464 7.28 12.99 19.78
C ALA A 464 7.30 11.50 19.44
N ARG A 465 6.14 10.93 19.10
CA ARG A 465 5.97 9.51 18.75
C ARG A 465 4.95 9.38 17.60
N PRO A 466 5.32 9.81 16.38
CA PRO A 466 4.44 9.67 15.22
C PRO A 466 3.99 8.22 15.10
N LEU A 467 2.68 7.99 14.96
CA LEU A 467 2.04 6.67 14.83
C LEU A 467 2.23 5.74 16.05
N GLY A 468 2.71 6.26 17.18
CA GLY A 468 2.92 5.51 18.42
C GLY A 468 1.97 5.90 19.56
N GLY A 469 0.88 6.61 19.22
CA GLY A 469 -0.11 7.19 20.12
C GLY A 469 -1.36 6.31 20.31
N PRO A 470 -2.51 6.91 20.72
CA PRO A 470 -3.78 6.19 20.73
C PRO A 470 -4.12 5.71 19.30
N VAL A 471 -4.89 4.63 19.21
CA VAL A 471 -5.32 4.06 17.93
C VAL A 471 -6.83 3.91 18.01
N LEU A 472 -7.53 4.35 16.98
CA LEU A 472 -8.94 4.02 16.81
C LEU A 472 -9.04 2.74 15.98
N GLY A 473 -9.44 1.64 16.62
CA GLY A 473 -9.81 0.43 15.91
C GLY A 473 -11.20 0.59 15.30
N ILE A 474 -11.29 0.41 13.99
CA ILE A 474 -12.53 0.47 13.22
C ILE A 474 -12.80 -0.94 12.72
N THR A 475 -13.90 -1.52 13.18
CA THR A 475 -14.33 -2.84 12.75
C THR A 475 -15.74 -2.76 12.23
N GLU A 476 -16.11 -3.70 11.38
CA GLU A 476 -17.48 -3.77 10.88
C GLU A 476 -18.49 -3.84 12.04
N ASN A 477 -18.20 -4.58 13.12
CA ASN A 477 -19.04 -4.63 14.33
C ASN A 477 -19.34 -3.26 14.97
N THR A 478 -18.50 -2.25 14.70
CA THR A 478 -18.70 -0.87 15.18
C THR A 478 -19.52 -0.01 14.21
N LEU A 479 -19.68 -0.44 12.96
CA LEU A 479 -20.34 0.30 11.88
C LEU A 479 -21.64 -0.37 11.38
N ASP A 480 -21.73 -1.69 11.45
CA ASP A 480 -22.87 -2.53 11.06
C ASP A 480 -23.17 -3.58 12.15
N ALA A 481 -24.43 -3.99 12.25
CA ALA A 481 -24.95 -4.86 13.31
C ALA A 481 -24.89 -6.36 12.97
N GLU A 482 -24.43 -6.75 11.77
CA GLU A 482 -24.49 -8.13 11.27
C GLU A 482 -23.16 -8.63 10.63
N PRO A 483 -22.00 -8.48 11.30
CA PRO A 483 -20.70 -8.91 10.77
C PRO A 483 -20.65 -10.40 10.45
N ARG A 484 -20.04 -10.76 9.32
CA ARG A 484 -19.86 -12.13 8.85
C ARG A 484 -18.45 -12.37 8.36
N GLY A 485 -17.97 -13.56 8.67
CA GLY A 485 -16.74 -14.08 8.07
C GLY A 485 -16.80 -14.06 6.53
N GLY A 486 -15.79 -13.42 5.91
CA GLY A 486 -15.59 -13.36 4.47
C GLY A 486 -16.03 -12.05 3.83
N GLU A 487 -16.24 -11.00 4.63
CA GLU A 487 -16.60 -9.65 4.16
C GLU A 487 -15.38 -8.76 3.88
N TYR A 488 -14.20 -9.13 4.42
CA TYR A 488 -12.90 -8.52 4.15
C TYR A 488 -12.88 -6.99 4.30
N PHE A 489 -13.46 -6.48 5.39
CA PHE A 489 -13.42 -5.07 5.73
C PHE A 489 -11.97 -4.57 5.83
N GLY A 490 -11.67 -3.42 5.21
CA GLY A 490 -10.28 -2.95 5.09
C GLY A 490 -9.54 -3.51 3.88
N ALA A 491 -10.24 -4.16 2.93
CA ALA A 491 -9.69 -4.56 1.64
C ALA A 491 -9.16 -3.38 0.82
N ASP A 492 -9.70 -2.17 1.03
CA ASP A 492 -9.12 -0.91 0.59
C ASP A 492 -9.50 0.20 1.57
N VAL A 493 -8.65 1.23 1.67
CA VAL A 493 -8.83 2.35 2.59
C VAL A 493 -8.43 3.66 1.92
N ALA A 494 -9.17 4.72 2.22
CA ALA A 494 -8.87 6.08 1.78
C ALA A 494 -9.19 7.10 2.88
N LEU A 495 -8.52 8.25 2.83
CA LEU A 495 -8.79 9.43 3.66
C LEU A 495 -9.17 10.57 2.71
N LEU A 496 -10.42 11.04 2.79
CA LEU A 496 -11.04 11.91 1.79
C LEU A 496 -11.82 13.04 2.48
N ASP A 497 -11.56 14.31 2.15
CA ASP A 497 -12.36 15.45 2.64
C ASP A 497 -13.68 15.53 1.85
N VAL A 498 -14.54 14.53 2.02
CA VAL A 498 -15.77 14.38 1.24
C VAL A 498 -16.80 15.44 1.62
N ASP A 499 -16.70 16.02 2.82
CA ASP A 499 -17.59 17.09 3.26
C ASP A 499 -17.01 18.50 3.15
N GLY A 500 -15.76 18.64 2.69
CA GLY A 500 -15.10 19.91 2.42
C GLY A 500 -14.86 20.75 3.68
N ASP A 501 -14.73 20.11 4.85
CA ASP A 501 -14.46 20.78 6.13
C ASP A 501 -12.97 21.01 6.41
N GLY A 502 -12.10 20.45 5.57
CA GLY A 502 -10.65 20.58 5.63
C GLY A 502 -9.94 19.47 6.41
N SER A 503 -10.67 18.46 6.90
CA SER A 503 -10.10 17.30 7.58
C SER A 503 -10.72 16.02 7.02
N PRO A 504 -9.92 15.09 6.44
CA PRO A 504 -10.46 13.96 5.71
C PRO A 504 -11.24 12.95 6.57
N GLU A 505 -12.29 12.41 5.97
CA GLU A 505 -13.09 11.29 6.45
C GLU A 505 -12.44 9.95 6.08
N PRO A 506 -12.38 8.98 7.00
CA PRO A 506 -12.07 7.59 6.67
C PRO A 506 -13.14 6.97 5.77
N VAL A 507 -12.71 6.43 4.64
CA VAL A 507 -13.50 5.56 3.76
C VAL A 507 -12.87 4.18 3.70
N ILE A 508 -13.66 3.15 4.02
CA ILE A 508 -13.18 1.77 4.11
C ILE A 508 -14.05 0.87 3.24
N LEU A 509 -13.42 0.07 2.39
CA LEU A 509 -14.12 -0.88 1.52
C LEU A 509 -14.14 -2.28 2.14
N ALA A 510 -15.23 -2.99 1.87
CA ALA A 510 -15.44 -4.39 2.18
C ALA A 510 -15.97 -5.09 0.92
N ASP A 511 -15.14 -5.87 0.23
CA ASP A 511 -15.47 -6.45 -1.09
C ASP A 511 -16.45 -7.63 -1.00
N GLY A 512 -16.40 -8.36 0.12
CA GLY A 512 -17.24 -9.52 0.40
C GLY A 512 -18.59 -9.18 1.02
N GLU A 513 -18.87 -7.89 1.25
CA GLU A 513 -20.06 -7.42 1.93
C GLU A 513 -21.35 -7.87 1.22
N HIS A 514 -22.27 -8.47 1.98
CA HIS A 514 -23.54 -8.97 1.44
C HIS A 514 -24.62 -7.89 1.49
N VAL A 515 -25.11 -7.50 0.32
CA VAL A 515 -26.27 -6.61 0.20
C VAL A 515 -27.45 -7.44 -0.31
N GLU A 516 -28.51 -7.54 0.49
CA GLU A 516 -29.76 -8.25 0.15
C GLU A 516 -29.60 -9.73 -0.28
N GLY A 517 -28.48 -10.37 0.09
CA GLY A 517 -28.20 -11.79 -0.18
C GLY A 517 -27.13 -12.04 -1.24
N ASP A 518 -26.65 -11.00 -1.92
CA ASP A 518 -25.55 -11.07 -2.89
C ASP A 518 -24.31 -10.35 -2.36
N ALA A 519 -23.13 -10.99 -2.44
CA ALA A 519 -21.83 -10.38 -2.12
C ALA A 519 -21.48 -9.37 -3.22
N THR A 520 -21.92 -8.12 -3.04
CA THR A 520 -21.72 -7.04 -4.01
C THR A 520 -20.79 -5.95 -3.49
N GLY A 521 -20.27 -6.11 -2.27
CA GLY A 521 -19.35 -5.16 -1.65
C GLY A 521 -20.01 -3.86 -1.21
N ALA A 522 -19.32 -3.12 -0.34
CA ALA A 522 -19.75 -1.81 0.14
C ALA A 522 -18.54 -0.92 0.46
N ALA A 523 -18.78 0.39 0.46
CA ALA A 523 -17.87 1.38 1.02
C ALA A 523 -18.53 2.03 2.24
N PHE A 524 -17.76 2.25 3.30
CA PHE A 524 -18.19 2.86 4.54
C PHE A 524 -17.44 4.18 4.72
N ALA A 525 -18.16 5.31 4.60
CA ALA A 525 -17.63 6.62 4.94
C ALA A 525 -17.94 6.93 6.41
N LEU A 526 -16.93 7.36 7.16
CA LEU A 526 -17.04 7.66 8.58
C LEU A 526 -16.92 9.16 8.81
N ASP A 527 -17.85 9.71 9.58
CA ASP A 527 -17.79 11.06 10.11
C ASP A 527 -17.02 11.02 11.45
N PRO A 528 -15.76 11.51 11.48
CA PRO A 528 -14.93 11.45 12.68
C PRO A 528 -15.40 12.48 13.71
N ARG A 529 -15.83 12.02 14.90
CA ARG A 529 -16.08 12.94 16.02
C ARG A 529 -14.79 13.33 16.71
N ARG A 530 -14.31 14.54 16.39
CA ARG A 530 -13.09 15.13 16.95
C ARG A 530 -13.32 15.65 18.38
N THR A 531 -12.52 15.20 19.34
CA THR A 531 -12.51 15.70 20.74
C THR A 531 -11.07 15.91 21.20
N GLY A 532 -10.55 17.13 20.99
CA GLY A 532 -9.10 17.36 21.09
C GLY A 532 -8.36 16.50 20.06
N ASP A 533 -7.20 15.97 20.44
CA ASP A 533 -6.32 15.13 19.60
C ASP A 533 -6.80 13.66 19.50
N THR A 534 -8.13 13.43 19.54
CA THR A 534 -8.70 12.08 19.42
C THR A 534 -9.98 12.08 18.61
N VAL A 535 -10.13 11.06 17.78
CA VAL A 535 -11.33 10.75 17.01
C VAL A 535 -12.08 9.58 17.64
N SER A 536 -13.40 9.65 17.61
CA SER A 536 -14.28 8.50 17.86
C SER A 536 -15.13 8.21 16.63
N THR A 537 -15.58 6.96 16.47
CA THR A 537 -16.53 6.59 15.43
C THR A 537 -17.82 7.39 15.65
N GLY A 538 -18.04 8.40 14.81
CA GLY A 538 -19.20 9.27 14.87
C GLY A 538 -20.41 8.58 14.23
N THR A 539 -20.89 9.16 13.15
CA THR A 539 -21.88 8.54 12.26
C THR A 539 -21.16 7.91 11.08
N SER A 540 -21.70 6.83 10.52
CA SER A 540 -21.20 6.26 9.26
C SER A 540 -22.28 6.30 8.21
N HIS A 541 -21.86 6.32 6.95
CA HIS A 541 -22.72 6.14 5.80
C HIS A 541 -22.22 4.97 4.96
N ARG A 542 -23.08 3.97 4.75
CA ARG A 542 -22.79 2.77 3.98
C ARG A 542 -23.25 2.99 2.53
N LEU A 543 -22.30 3.13 1.61
CA LEU A 543 -22.54 3.15 0.18
C LEU A 543 -22.61 1.73 -0.35
N THR A 544 -23.74 1.42 -0.99
CA THR A 544 -23.96 0.14 -1.68
C THR A 544 -24.30 0.43 -3.13
N ARG A 545 -24.13 -0.58 -4.00
CA ARG A 545 -24.58 -0.55 -5.39
C ARG A 545 -25.99 0.03 -5.57
N ASN A 546 -26.95 -0.39 -4.73
CA ASN A 546 -28.33 0.10 -4.78
C ASN A 546 -28.46 1.55 -4.29
N GLY A 547 -27.63 1.95 -3.31
CA GLY A 547 -27.58 3.30 -2.77
C GLY A 547 -27.02 4.34 -3.74
N LEU A 548 -26.14 3.93 -4.67
CA LEU A 548 -25.61 4.80 -5.73
C LEU A 548 -26.64 5.10 -6.85
N GLY A 549 -27.84 4.50 -6.78
CA GLY A 549 -28.93 4.72 -7.71
C GLY A 549 -28.81 3.91 -9.00
N ALA A 550 -29.57 4.30 -10.04
CA ALA A 550 -29.43 3.73 -11.37
C ALA A 550 -28.15 4.30 -12.01
N VAL A 551 -27.01 3.70 -11.66
CA VAL A 551 -25.70 4.13 -12.14
C VAL A 551 -25.57 3.78 -13.62
N SER A 552 -26.00 4.75 -14.44
CA SER A 552 -25.85 4.89 -15.90
C SER A 552 -26.88 4.23 -16.83
N ALA A 553 -26.95 4.83 -18.03
CA ALA A 553 -27.64 4.34 -19.23
C ALA A 553 -26.96 3.10 -19.88
N TYR A 554 -25.94 2.51 -19.24
CA TYR A 554 -25.08 1.47 -19.80
C TYR A 554 -25.27 0.07 -19.20
N GLY A 555 -26.24 -0.13 -18.30
CA GLY A 555 -26.62 -1.45 -17.78
C GLY A 555 -26.86 -1.49 -16.27
N PRO A 556 -27.17 -2.65 -15.68
CA PRO A 556 -27.28 -2.76 -14.22
C PRO A 556 -25.89 -2.55 -13.58
N GLY A 557 -25.67 -1.40 -12.91
CA GLY A 557 -24.38 -1.01 -12.29
C GLY A 557 -23.79 -2.09 -11.39
N PHE A 558 -22.49 -2.14 -11.09
CA PHE A 558 -21.68 -3.32 -10.68
C PHE A 558 -21.39 -3.41 -9.17
N PRO A 559 -20.77 -4.51 -8.65
CA PRO A 559 -20.29 -4.54 -7.25
C PRO A 559 -19.35 -3.37 -6.91
N ILE A 560 -19.17 -3.06 -5.63
CA ILE A 560 -18.09 -2.22 -5.10
C ILE A 560 -17.02 -3.22 -4.64
N ALA A 561 -16.21 -3.72 -5.57
CA ALA A 561 -15.32 -4.84 -5.23
C ALA A 561 -14.02 -4.43 -4.54
N GLY A 562 -13.75 -3.13 -4.37
CA GLY A 562 -12.39 -2.67 -4.06
C GLY A 562 -11.39 -3.22 -5.06
N GLY A 563 -10.11 -2.99 -4.81
CA GLY A 563 -9.05 -3.57 -5.61
C GLY A 563 -9.18 -5.08 -5.58
N ALA A 564 -8.90 -5.73 -6.70
CA ALA A 564 -8.93 -7.17 -6.80
C ALA A 564 -7.82 -7.81 -5.93
N SER A 565 -7.95 -7.79 -4.60
CA SER A 565 -7.09 -8.50 -3.67
C SER A 565 -7.62 -9.92 -3.51
N THR A 566 -7.46 -10.74 -4.54
CA THR A 566 -7.57 -12.19 -4.35
C THR A 566 -6.28 -12.88 -4.76
N GLY A 567 -5.30 -12.85 -3.85
CA GLY A 567 -4.14 -13.73 -3.92
C GLY A 567 -2.87 -13.14 -3.34
N LEU A 568 -2.83 -12.82 -2.05
CA LEU A 568 -1.55 -12.65 -1.37
C LEU A 568 -0.77 -13.98 -1.46
N TYR A 569 0.37 -13.92 -2.16
CA TYR A 569 1.46 -14.92 -2.16
C TYR A 569 1.17 -16.32 -2.73
N THR A 570 0.56 -16.43 -3.94
CA THR A 570 0.47 -17.73 -4.65
C THR A 570 1.48 -17.95 -5.77
N GLU A 571 2.33 -16.98 -6.11
CA GLU A 571 3.62 -17.37 -6.69
C GLU A 571 4.39 -18.01 -5.52
N PRO A 572 4.57 -19.36 -5.50
CA PRO A 572 5.57 -19.90 -4.58
C PRO A 572 6.82 -19.08 -4.85
N ALA A 573 7.51 -18.62 -3.82
CA ALA A 573 8.91 -18.29 -3.96
C ALA A 573 9.52 -19.53 -4.62
N ALA A 574 9.64 -19.50 -5.95
CA ALA A 574 9.88 -20.67 -6.76
C ALA A 574 11.35 -20.93 -6.62
N THR A 575 11.72 -21.42 -5.43
CA THR A 575 13.05 -21.66 -4.96
C THR A 575 14.02 -20.66 -5.59
N ILE A 576 13.84 -19.33 -5.41
CA ILE A 576 14.67 -18.30 -6.06
C ILE A 576 16.11 -18.81 -5.99
N PRO A 577 16.71 -19.31 -7.09
CA PRO A 577 17.95 -20.06 -6.95
C PRO A 577 19.04 -19.06 -6.63
N GLN A 578 19.29 -18.86 -5.35
CA GLN A 578 20.22 -17.88 -4.82
C GLN A 578 21.48 -17.91 -5.66
N ARG A 579 21.87 -16.74 -6.19
CA ARG A 579 23.26 -16.58 -6.58
C ARG A 579 24.03 -16.67 -5.27
N ALA A 580 24.66 -17.81 -5.03
CA ALA A 580 25.60 -17.93 -3.93
C ALA A 580 26.56 -16.73 -4.04
N PRO A 581 26.86 -16.02 -2.94
CA PRO A 581 27.76 -14.88 -2.99
C PRO A 581 29.03 -15.32 -3.71
N ASP A 582 29.42 -14.58 -4.75
CA ASP A 582 30.57 -14.89 -5.58
C ASP A 582 31.75 -15.24 -4.65
N ALA A 583 32.13 -16.53 -4.63
CA ALA A 583 33.30 -16.96 -3.90
C ALA A 583 34.47 -16.08 -4.39
N PRO A 584 35.30 -15.52 -3.48
CA PRO A 584 36.37 -14.61 -3.87
C PRO A 584 37.18 -15.27 -4.98
N ARG A 585 37.26 -14.62 -6.15
CA ARG A 585 37.93 -15.15 -7.36
C ARG A 585 39.23 -15.82 -6.95
N GLY A 586 39.20 -17.15 -6.88
CA GLY A 586 40.37 -17.95 -6.58
C GLY A 586 41.41 -17.62 -7.64
N LYS A 587 42.63 -17.33 -7.20
CA LYS A 587 43.78 -17.12 -8.08
C LYS A 587 43.74 -18.15 -9.22
N ALA A 588 43.75 -17.66 -10.45
CA ALA A 588 43.81 -18.49 -11.65
C ALA A 588 44.89 -19.58 -11.47
N PRO A 589 44.60 -20.86 -11.80
CA PRO A 589 45.62 -21.88 -11.80
C PRO A 589 46.71 -21.48 -12.78
N ARG A 590 47.95 -21.38 -12.29
CA ARG A 590 49.13 -21.22 -13.13
C ARG A 590 49.17 -22.40 -14.11
N LEU A 591 48.99 -22.12 -15.40
CA LEU A 591 49.35 -23.06 -16.46
C LEU A 591 50.85 -23.37 -16.35
N PRO A 592 51.28 -24.65 -16.50
CA PRO A 592 52.69 -24.98 -16.54
C PRO A 592 53.32 -24.40 -17.82
N HIS A 593 54.43 -23.69 -17.66
CA HIS A 593 55.29 -23.33 -18.78
C HIS A 593 55.80 -24.59 -19.49
N PRO A 594 55.80 -24.63 -20.84
CA PRO A 594 56.51 -25.67 -21.56
C PRO A 594 58.01 -25.38 -21.47
N GLN A 595 58.77 -26.32 -20.91
CA GLN A 595 60.21 -26.37 -21.12
C GLN A 595 60.51 -27.21 -22.37
N HIS A 596 61.54 -26.75 -23.08
CA HIS A 596 62.16 -27.32 -24.28
C HIS A 596 62.39 -28.83 -24.26
#